data_AF-A0A957PBW8-F1
#
_entry.id   AF-A0A957PBW8-F1
#
_cell.length_a   1.000
_cell.length_b   1.000
_cell.length_c   1.000
_cell.angle_alpha   90.00
_cell.angle_beta   90.00
_cell.angle_gamma   90.00
#
_symmetry.space_group_name_H-M   'P 1'
#
loop_
_entity.id
_entity.type
_entity.pdbx_description
1 polymer ?
#
loop_
_entity_poly.entity_id
_entity_poly.type
_entity_poly.pdbx_seq_one_letter_code
_entity_poly.pdbx_strand_id
1 'polypeptide(L)'
;MSEQTAQSAFRTGQLLMTPGAMHAMADAGQDPMEFLNRHFNCDWGELEEEDKQENELSLREGYRLLSAYHTHLNVKLWVITEAADEAGNRAATTILLPAEY
;
A
#
# COMPACT_ATOMS: atom_id res chain seq x y z
N MET A 1 -18.44 12.40 -19.95
CA MET A 1 -17.06 11.91 -19.84
C MET A 1 -17.13 10.82 -18.79
N SER A 2 -16.98 9.56 -19.18
CA SER A 2 -17.14 8.44 -18.25
C SER A 2 -15.92 8.42 -17.34
N GLU A 3 -16.11 8.69 -16.05
CA GLU A 3 -15.10 8.45 -15.02
C GLU A 3 -14.84 6.93 -15.01
N GLN A 4 -13.67 6.53 -15.51
CA GLN A 4 -13.14 5.19 -15.24
C GLN A 4 -12.74 5.15 -13.77
N THR A 5 -13.64 4.66 -12.91
CA THR A 5 -13.27 4.30 -11.54
C THR A 5 -12.33 3.10 -11.63
N ALA A 6 -11.04 3.31 -11.39
CA ALA A 6 -10.10 2.21 -11.19
C ALA A 6 -10.62 1.35 -10.04
N GLN A 7 -11.07 0.14 -10.36
CA GLN A 7 -11.62 -0.78 -9.38
C GLN A 7 -10.45 -1.46 -8.67
N SER A 8 -10.19 -1.06 -7.42
CA SER A 8 -9.16 -1.69 -6.57
C SER A 8 -9.43 -3.20 -6.44
N ALA A 9 -8.38 -4.01 -6.42
CA ALA A 9 -8.48 -5.46 -6.24
C ALA A 9 -9.09 -5.86 -4.87
N PHE A 10 -9.05 -4.96 -3.89
CA PHE A 10 -9.57 -5.17 -2.54
C PHE A 10 -10.07 -3.87 -1.90
N ARG A 11 -10.86 -3.99 -0.81
CA ARG A 11 -11.30 -2.84 -0.01
C ARG A 11 -10.13 -2.22 0.74
N THR A 12 -9.88 -0.93 0.59
CA THR A 12 -8.69 -0.27 1.14
C THR A 12 -8.85 0.19 2.59
N GLY A 13 -10.08 0.33 3.08
CA GLY A 13 -10.33 0.96 4.37
C GLY A 13 -9.92 2.43 4.38
N GLN A 14 -9.65 2.97 5.58
CA GLN A 14 -9.18 4.34 5.75
C GLN A 14 -7.75 4.51 5.24
N LEU A 15 -7.50 5.54 4.43
CA LEU A 15 -6.16 5.89 3.99
C LEU A 15 -5.47 6.74 5.06
N LEU A 16 -4.30 6.29 5.49
CA LEU A 16 -3.49 6.90 6.52
C LEU A 16 -2.05 7.07 6.04
N MET A 17 -1.32 7.97 6.70
CA MET A 17 0.07 8.25 6.39
C MET A 17 0.76 8.77 7.65
N THR A 18 1.97 8.30 7.92
CA THR A 18 2.80 8.85 9.00
C THR A 18 3.43 10.19 8.56
N PRO A 19 3.77 11.07 9.52
CA PRO A 19 4.50 12.30 9.20
C PRO A 19 5.83 12.06 8.50
N GLY A 20 6.57 11.00 8.85
CA GLY A 20 7.85 10.69 8.20
C GLY A 20 7.69 10.31 6.73
N ALA A 21 6.71 9.47 6.39
CA ALA A 21 6.40 9.14 5.00
C ALA A 21 5.92 10.38 4.22
N MET A 22 5.11 11.23 4.83
CA MET A 22 4.65 12.49 4.22
C MET A 22 5.82 13.38 3.84
N HIS A 23 6.77 13.60 4.75
CA HIS A 23 7.95 14.41 4.48
C HIS A 23 8.85 13.77 3.42
N ALA A 24 9.09 12.46 3.49
CA ALA A 24 9.93 11.76 2.50
C ALA A 24 9.38 11.86 1.08
N MET A 25 8.05 11.79 0.91
CA MET A 25 7.40 11.97 -0.40
C MET A 25 7.42 13.43 -0.85
N ALA A 26 7.19 14.38 0.07
CA ALA A 26 7.24 15.81 -0.23
C ALA A 26 8.64 16.24 -0.70
N ASP A 27 9.70 15.80 -0.02
CA ASP A 27 11.09 16.07 -0.39
C ASP A 27 11.44 15.49 -1.77
N ALA A 28 10.88 14.32 -2.09
CA ALA A 28 11.05 13.67 -3.39
C ALA A 28 10.13 14.22 -4.50
N GLY A 29 9.20 15.13 -4.16
CA GLY A 29 8.23 15.70 -5.10
C GLY A 29 7.23 14.68 -5.66
N GLN A 30 6.86 13.67 -4.87
CA GLN A 30 5.96 12.59 -5.29
C GLN A 30 4.63 12.62 -4.55
N ASP A 31 3.55 12.28 -5.27
CA ASP A 31 2.22 12.20 -4.69
C ASP A 31 1.98 10.83 -4.04
N PRO A 32 1.33 10.75 -2.85
CA PRO A 32 1.00 9.48 -2.21
C PRO A 32 0.23 8.49 -3.10
N MET A 33 -0.58 9.00 -4.03
CA MET A 33 -1.35 8.17 -4.97
C MET A 33 -0.45 7.38 -5.93
N GLU A 34 0.79 7.81 -6.18
CA GLU A 34 1.74 7.03 -6.97
C GLU A 34 2.00 5.66 -6.34
N PHE A 35 2.11 5.61 -5.01
CA PHE A 35 2.36 4.38 -4.26
C PHE A 35 1.07 3.60 -3.98
N LEU A 36 -0.01 4.30 -3.64
CA LEU A 36 -1.31 3.67 -3.38
C LEU A 36 -1.89 3.00 -4.63
N ASN A 37 -1.82 3.67 -5.79
CA ASN A 37 -2.32 3.08 -7.04
C ASN A 37 -1.57 1.79 -7.38
N ARG A 38 -0.25 1.74 -7.15
CA ARG A 38 0.54 0.51 -7.34
C ARG A 38 0.05 -0.59 -6.41
N HIS A 39 -0.11 -0.30 -5.12
CA HIS A 39 -0.56 -1.27 -4.12
C HIS A 39 -1.98 -1.81 -4.43
N PHE A 40 -2.90 -0.94 -4.84
CA PHE A 40 -4.29 -1.31 -5.18
C PHE A 40 -4.42 -2.13 -6.46
N ASN A 41 -3.41 -2.05 -7.34
CA ASN A 41 -3.30 -2.86 -8.55
C ASN A 41 -2.37 -4.07 -8.38
N CYS A 42 -2.08 -4.46 -7.13
CA CYS A 42 -1.24 -5.61 -6.79
C CYS A 42 0.20 -5.52 -7.32
N ASP A 43 0.71 -4.31 -7.59
CA ASP A 43 2.14 -4.09 -7.76
C ASP A 43 2.78 -4.01 -6.37
N TRP A 44 3.33 -5.12 -5.90
CA TRP A 44 3.93 -5.24 -4.57
C TRP A 44 5.29 -4.54 -4.43
N GLY A 45 5.85 -4.03 -5.54
CA GLY A 45 7.13 -3.35 -5.56
C GLY A 45 8.32 -4.24 -5.20
N GLU A 46 9.19 -3.71 -4.35
CA GLU A 46 10.47 -4.31 -3.96
C GLU A 46 10.33 -5.25 -2.76
N LEU A 47 9.51 -6.28 -2.94
CA LEU A 47 9.44 -7.43 -2.07
C LEU A 47 10.14 -8.63 -2.71
N GLU A 48 10.58 -9.57 -1.87
CA GLU A 48 11.05 -10.88 -2.33
C GLU A 48 9.88 -11.70 -2.89
N GLU A 49 10.14 -12.72 -3.70
CA GLU A 49 9.09 -13.46 -4.39
C GLU A 49 8.16 -14.21 -3.42
N GLU A 50 8.71 -14.68 -2.30
CA GLU A 50 7.98 -15.30 -1.21
C GLU A 50 6.96 -14.35 -0.59
N ASP A 51 7.35 -13.10 -0.32
CA ASP A 51 6.46 -12.07 0.23
C ASP A 51 5.37 -11.66 -0.77
N LYS A 52 5.69 -11.62 -2.07
CA LYS A 52 4.69 -11.40 -3.12
C LYS A 52 3.68 -12.53 -3.17
N GLN A 53 4.12 -13.78 -3.05
CA GLN A 53 3.22 -14.94 -3.00
C GLN A 53 2.34 -14.91 -1.74
N GLU A 54 2.88 -14.47 -0.61
CA GLU A 54 2.11 -14.27 0.61
C GLU A 54 1.03 -13.20 0.42
N ASN A 55 1.28 -12.12 -0.32
CA ASN A 55 0.24 -11.16 -0.68
C ASN A 55 -0.87 -11.78 -1.54
N GLU A 56 -0.52 -12.62 -2.53
CA GLU A 56 -1.52 -13.32 -3.36
C GLU A 56 -2.37 -14.31 -2.55
N LEU A 57 -1.79 -14.94 -1.53
CA LEU A 57 -2.55 -15.72 -0.55
C LEU A 57 -3.44 -14.81 0.31
N SER A 58 -2.86 -13.75 0.85
CA SER A 58 -3.52 -12.78 1.74
C SER A 58 -4.70 -12.04 1.08
N LEU A 59 -4.67 -11.87 -0.24
CA LEU A 59 -5.80 -11.35 -1.00
C LEU A 59 -7.02 -12.28 -0.94
N ARG A 60 -6.79 -13.59 -0.96
CA ARG A 60 -7.85 -14.61 -0.93
C ARG A 60 -8.32 -14.89 0.49
N GLU A 61 -7.38 -14.98 1.42
CA GLU A 61 -7.64 -15.34 2.82
C GLU A 61 -8.00 -14.14 3.70
N GLY A 62 -7.87 -12.92 3.17
CA GLY A 62 -8.17 -11.70 3.91
C GLY A 62 -7.08 -11.30 4.90
N TYR A 63 -5.87 -11.84 4.82
CA TYR A 63 -4.75 -11.40 5.67
C TYR A 63 -4.19 -10.04 5.23
N ARG A 64 -3.31 -9.49 6.06
CA ARG A 64 -2.64 -8.21 5.82
C ARG A 64 -1.84 -8.25 4.52
N LEU A 65 -1.83 -7.13 3.80
CA LEU A 65 -1.02 -6.91 2.61
C LEU A 65 0.13 -5.96 2.92
N LEU A 66 1.25 -6.15 2.23
CA LEU A 66 2.43 -5.29 2.29
C LEU A 66 2.93 -4.97 0.89
N SER A 67 3.26 -3.73 0.60
CA SER A 67 4.12 -3.35 -0.52
C SER A 67 5.32 -2.57 -0.02
N ALA A 68 6.43 -2.65 -0.75
CA ALA A 68 7.60 -1.83 -0.53
C ALA A 68 7.97 -1.03 -1.78
N TYR A 69 8.19 0.27 -1.63
CA TYR A 69 8.60 1.15 -2.72
C TYR A 69 9.73 2.07 -2.29
N HIS A 70 10.36 2.72 -3.26
CA HIS A 70 11.29 3.81 -3.02
C HIS A 70 10.77 5.11 -3.63
N THR A 71 11.03 6.22 -2.93
CA THR A 71 10.89 7.54 -3.54
C THR A 71 12.00 7.79 -4.57
N HIS A 72 11.89 8.87 -5.36
CA HIS A 72 12.93 9.33 -6.27
C HIS A 72 14.25 9.66 -5.57
N LEU A 73 14.21 9.95 -4.26
CA LEU A 73 15.39 10.15 -3.42
C LEU A 73 15.85 8.87 -2.72
N ASN A 74 15.36 7.70 -3.17
CA ASN A 74 15.71 6.39 -2.67
C ASN A 74 15.39 6.17 -1.18
N VAL A 75 14.33 6.82 -0.68
CA VAL A 75 13.80 6.56 0.67
C VAL A 75 12.78 5.43 0.59
N LYS A 76 12.96 4.39 1.40
CA LYS A 76 12.05 3.25 1.43
C LYS A 76 10.74 3.60 2.13
N LEU A 77 9.63 3.26 1.49
CA LEU A 77 8.26 3.36 2.00
C LEU A 77 7.63 1.98 2.05
N TRP A 78 6.84 1.75 3.08
CA TRP A 78 5.90 0.64 3.15
C TRP A 78 4.48 1.13 2.94
N VAL A 79 3.69 0.36 2.20
CA VAL A 79 2.24 0.52 2.11
C VAL A 79 1.61 -0.74 2.64
N ILE A 80 0.86 -0.62 3.73
CA ILE A 80 0.31 -1.75 4.47
C ILE A 80 -1.20 -1.63 4.49
N THR A 81 -1.90 -2.69 4.07
CA THR A 81 -3.35 -2.78 4.27
C THR A 81 -3.66 -3.84 5.30
N GLU A 82 -4.40 -3.46 6.34
CA GLU A 82 -4.80 -4.33 7.45
C GLU A 82 -5.56 -5.57 6.98
N ALA A 83 -5.52 -6.62 7.81
CA ALA A 83 -6.33 -7.81 7.59
C ALA A 83 -7.82 -7.46 7.57
N ALA A 84 -8.57 -8.24 6.81
CA ALA A 84 -10.01 -8.12 6.73
C ALA A 84 -10.68 -8.68 7.99
N ASP A 85 -11.80 -8.07 8.39
CA ASP A 85 -12.72 -8.63 9.37
C ASP A 85 -13.53 -9.81 8.79
N GLU A 86 -14.38 -10.43 9.62
CA GLU A 86 -15.26 -11.54 9.21
C GLU A 86 -16.21 -11.18 8.04
N ALA A 87 -16.43 -9.88 7.80
CA ALA A 87 -17.26 -9.37 6.71
C ALA A 87 -16.44 -8.96 5.47
N GLY A 88 -15.12 -9.20 5.46
CA GLY A 88 -14.24 -8.85 4.36
C GLY A 88 -13.85 -7.37 4.29
N ASN A 89 -14.10 -6.58 5.34
CA ASN A 89 -13.70 -5.17 5.39
C ASN A 89 -12.30 -5.03 5.95
N ARG A 90 -11.48 -4.22 5.29
CA ARG A 90 -10.18 -3.81 5.82
C ARG A 90 -10.32 -2.48 6.55
N ALA A 91 -9.67 -2.36 7.70
CA ALA A 91 -9.77 -1.18 8.54
C ALA A 91 -9.02 0.02 7.93
N ALA A 92 -7.79 -0.19 7.45
CA ALA A 92 -6.95 0.88 6.94
C ALA A 92 -5.90 0.40 5.92
N THR A 93 -5.46 1.33 5.07
CA THR A 93 -4.21 1.28 4.32
C THR A 93 -3.32 2.43 4.80
N THR A 94 -2.12 2.13 5.29
CA THR A 94 -1.17 3.12 5.81
C THR A 94 0.10 3.16 5.00
N ILE A 95 0.55 4.36 4.62
CA ILE A 95 1.91 4.60 4.11
C ILE A 95 2.80 5.03 5.27
N LEU A 96 3.94 4.37 5.44
CA LEU A 96 4.89 4.66 6.52
C LEU A 96 6.33 4.35 6.14
N LEU A 97 7.29 4.92 6.87
CA LEU A 97 8.67 4.47 6.80
C LEU A 97 8.83 3.13 7.55
N PRO A 98 9.76 2.25 7.13
CA PRO A 98 10.03 1.01 7.86
C PRO A 98 10.40 1.20 9.33
N ALA A 99 11.00 2.35 9.69
CA ALA A 99 11.38 2.67 11.06
C ALA A 99 10.21 3.17 11.94
N GLU A 100 9.05 3.43 11.35
CA GLU A 100 7.83 3.88 12.05
C GLU A 100 6.85 2.73 12.30
N TYR A 101 7.20 1.51 11.89
CA TYR A 101 6.46 0.27 12.12
C TYR A 101 7.08 -0.51 13.28
#